data_AF-A0AAW1U014-F1
#
_entry.id   AF-A0AAW1U014-F1
#
_cell.length_a   1.000
_cell.length_b   1.000
_cell.length_c   1.000
_cell.angle_alpha   90.00
_cell.angle_beta   90.00
_cell.angle_gamma   90.00
#
_symmetry.space_group_name_H-M   'P 1'
#
loop_
_entity.id
_entity.type
_entity.pdbx_description
1 polymer ?
#
loop_
_entity_poly.entity_id
_entity_poly.type
_entity_poly.pdbx_seq_one_letter_code
_entity_poly.pdbx_strand_id
1 'polypeptide(L)'
;MMASDTDVCKKCSDNFIVNTKYSVCKLCKSKYHLMCVPLKDMWHRVLLENVNITWVCDLYLDNMNLAIDRGSSHEINQTILLDKDVKSLSKENMLLQKLLQEMEYTIGIQKKMICSLEYQLQTNKTENYVGKRFDTDETPVADKDKNIPTADPVNKQPVRDVHKQYFTKAEMNVKVNPNGREDPKTIVHRSGFSARHSHNSHVL
;
A
#
# COMPACT_ATOMS: atom_id res chain seq x y z
N MET A 1 0.67 65.31 25.52
CA MET A 1 0.33 63.94 25.08
C MET A 1 1.35 63.54 24.02
N MET A 2 2.29 62.67 24.36
CA MET A 2 3.30 62.18 23.41
C MET A 2 2.62 61.12 22.53
N ALA A 3 2.56 61.36 21.21
CA ALA A 3 1.96 60.44 20.25
C ALA A 3 2.79 59.16 20.18
N SER A 4 2.37 58.12 20.91
CA SER A 4 3.16 56.92 21.18
C SER A 4 2.84 55.73 20.27
N ASP A 5 2.32 55.95 19.07
CA ASP A 5 2.06 54.89 18.09
C ASP A 5 2.58 55.31 16.70
N THR A 6 3.89 55.52 16.58
CA THR A 6 4.53 55.62 15.26
C THR A 6 4.66 54.21 14.71
N ASP A 7 3.80 53.88 13.73
CA ASP A 7 3.96 52.67 12.94
C ASP A 7 5.32 52.71 12.23
N VAL A 8 6.15 51.70 12.48
CA VAL A 8 7.48 51.55 11.86
C VAL A 8 7.57 50.29 11.02
N CYS A 9 8.38 50.33 9.97
CA CYS A 9 8.66 49.17 9.15
C CYS A 9 9.47 48.14 9.95
N LYS A 10 8.99 46.90 10.01
CA LYS A 10 9.66 45.85 10.80
C LYS A 10 11.03 45.43 10.26
N LYS A 11 11.35 45.73 9.00
CA LYS A 11 12.64 45.36 8.38
C LYS A 11 13.71 46.44 8.54
N CYS A 12 13.40 47.71 8.27
CA CYS A 12 14.38 48.80 8.34
C CYS A 12 14.23 49.68 9.58
N SER A 13 13.20 49.45 10.40
CA SER A 13 12.88 50.25 11.59
C SER A 13 12.59 51.73 11.33
N ASP A 14 12.44 52.13 10.06
CA ASP A 14 12.12 53.49 9.66
C ASP A 14 10.60 53.72 9.68
N ASN A 15 10.20 54.98 9.85
CA ASN A 15 8.81 55.41 9.88
C ASN A 15 8.16 55.30 8.50
N PHE A 16 6.83 55.14 8.47
CA PHE A 16 6.09 55.34 7.23
C PHE A 16 5.89 56.84 6.99
N ILE A 17 6.60 57.39 6.00
CA ILE A 17 6.32 58.73 5.49
C ILE A 17 4.91 58.71 4.89
N VAL A 18 4.20 59.84 4.98
CA VAL A 18 2.85 60.01 4.40
C VAL A 18 2.85 59.51 2.94
N ASN A 19 1.88 58.65 2.60
CA ASN A 19 1.72 58.00 1.28
C ASN A 19 2.76 56.95 0.86
N THR A 20 3.62 56.47 1.76
CA THR A 20 4.53 55.38 1.40
C THR A 20 3.77 54.06 1.24
N LYS A 21 3.93 53.37 0.10
CA LYS A 21 3.34 52.04 -0.10
C LYS A 21 3.92 51.03 0.89
N TYR A 22 3.04 50.26 1.52
CA TYR A 22 3.42 49.22 2.47
C TYR A 22 2.63 47.94 2.25
N SER A 23 3.17 46.83 2.75
CA SER A 23 2.52 45.53 2.84
C SER A 23 2.42 45.10 4.30
N VAL A 24 1.35 44.41 4.65
CA VAL A 24 1.12 43.90 6.01
C VAL A 24 1.20 42.38 5.97
N CYS A 25 2.06 41.80 6.81
CA CYS A 25 2.12 40.35 6.92
C CYS A 25 0.81 39.83 7.53
N LYS A 26 0.16 38.88 6.86
CA LYS A 26 -1.12 38.33 7.34
C LYS A 26 -1.00 37.66 8.72
N LEU A 27 0.15 37.07 9.02
CA LEU A 27 0.38 36.28 10.23
C LEU A 27 0.88 37.14 11.39
N CYS A 28 2.02 37.82 11.24
CA CYS A 28 2.61 38.62 12.33
C CYS A 28 2.04 40.05 12.45
N LYS A 29 1.16 40.46 11.52
CA LYS A 29 0.53 41.79 11.46
C LYS A 29 1.48 42.98 11.33
N SER A 30 2.78 42.74 11.20
CA SER A 30 3.78 43.80 11.05
C SER A 30 3.71 44.43 9.66
N LYS A 31 4.00 45.74 9.60
CA LYS A 31 4.03 46.53 8.37
C LYS A 31 5.45 46.57 7.81
N TYR A 32 5.54 46.58 6.48
CA TYR A 32 6.80 46.62 5.74
C TYR A 32 6.68 47.59 4.58
N HIS A 33 7.67 48.46 4.35
CA HIS A 33 7.72 49.22 3.10
C HIS A 33 7.79 48.25 1.93
N LEU A 34 7.12 48.58 0.82
CA LEU A 34 7.14 47.71 -0.35
C LEU A 34 8.58 47.51 -0.89
N MET A 35 9.43 48.54 -0.79
CA MET A 35 10.85 48.49 -1.16
C MET A 35 11.71 47.64 -0.22
N CYS A 36 11.26 47.41 1.02
CA CYS A 36 11.98 46.59 1.98
C CYS A 36 11.77 45.10 1.73
N VAL A 37 10.75 44.69 0.99
CA VAL A 37 10.43 43.28 0.77
C VAL A 37 10.56 42.93 -0.71
N PRO A 38 10.87 41.68 -1.07
CA PRO A 38 11.00 41.26 -2.47
C PRO A 38 9.62 41.11 -3.17
N LEU A 39 8.70 42.03 -2.93
CA LEU A 39 7.35 42.03 -3.48
C LEU A 39 7.24 43.09 -4.59
N LYS A 40 7.06 42.63 -5.84
CA LYS A 40 6.87 43.56 -6.98
C LYS A 40 5.52 44.28 -6.86
N ASP A 41 5.45 45.52 -7.35
CA ASP A 41 4.21 46.33 -7.38
C ASP A 41 3.00 45.59 -7.99
N MET A 42 3.23 44.80 -9.05
CA MET A 42 2.17 44.00 -9.68
C MET A 42 1.54 42.99 -8.72
N TRP A 43 2.36 42.35 -7.88
CA TRP A 43 1.89 41.38 -6.90
C TRP A 43 1.20 42.06 -5.73
N HIS A 44 1.67 43.25 -5.33
CA HIS A 44 1.01 44.06 -4.31
C HIS A 44 -0.45 44.38 -4.69
N ARG A 45 -0.69 44.76 -5.95
CA ARG A 45 -2.06 44.98 -6.46
C ARG A 45 -2.90 43.69 -6.41
N VAL A 46 -2.36 42.57 -6.91
CA VAL A 46 -3.05 41.27 -6.87
C VAL A 46 -3.44 40.88 -5.45
N LEU A 47 -2.57 41.10 -4.47
CA LEU A 47 -2.82 40.78 -3.07
C LEU A 47 -3.92 41.66 -2.44
N LEU A 48 -4.08 42.90 -2.90
CA LEU A 48 -5.14 43.80 -2.43
C LEU A 48 -6.50 43.45 -3.06
N GLU A 49 -6.51 42.97 -4.30
CA GLU A 49 -7.74 42.62 -5.03
C GLU A 49 -8.26 41.21 -4.70
N ASN A 50 -7.39 40.30 -4.24
CA ASN A 50 -7.74 38.89 -4.03
C ASN A 50 -7.71 38.50 -2.54
N VAL A 51 -8.87 38.27 -1.94
CA VAL A 51 -9.00 37.84 -0.54
C VAL A 51 -8.41 36.45 -0.26
N ASN A 52 -8.28 35.61 -1.30
CA ASN A 52 -7.79 34.24 -1.20
C ASN A 52 -6.26 34.14 -1.24
N ILE A 53 -5.57 35.23 -1.59
CA ILE A 53 -4.11 35.26 -1.67
C ILE A 53 -3.61 36.17 -0.56
N THR A 54 -2.70 35.67 0.26
CA THR A 54 -2.15 36.44 1.38
C THR A 54 -0.64 36.45 1.33
N TRP A 55 -0.06 37.59 1.71
CA TRP A 55 1.38 37.74 1.81
C TRP A 55 1.83 37.55 3.26
N VAL A 56 2.96 36.86 3.40
CA VAL A 56 3.63 36.57 4.67
C VAL A 56 5.08 37.03 4.54
N CYS A 57 5.60 37.71 5.56
CA CYS A 57 6.98 38.19 5.54
C CYS A 57 7.98 37.07 5.83
N ASP A 58 9.16 37.17 5.23
CA ASP A 58 10.26 36.23 5.40
C ASP A 58 10.67 36.11 6.88
N LEU A 59 10.70 37.22 7.63
CA LEU A 59 11.03 37.19 9.07
C LEU A 59 10.09 36.29 9.90
N TYR A 60 8.83 36.16 9.50
CA TYR A 60 7.90 35.27 10.19
C TYR A 60 8.08 33.83 9.71
N LEU A 61 8.30 33.64 8.40
CA LEU A 61 8.61 32.34 7.82
C LEU A 61 9.89 31.75 8.41
N ASP A 62 10.94 32.55 8.58
CA ASP A 62 12.21 32.12 9.17
C ASP A 62 12.04 31.75 10.64
N ASN A 63 11.24 32.49 11.41
CA ASN A 63 10.92 32.13 12.80
C ASN A 63 10.07 30.87 12.90
N MET A 64 9.13 30.67 11.95
CA MET A 64 8.40 29.41 11.83
C MET A 64 9.35 28.28 11.44
N ASN A 65 10.21 28.48 10.45
CA ASN A 65 11.19 27.49 10.00
C ASN A 65 12.18 27.14 11.11
N LEU A 66 12.57 28.09 11.97
CA LEU A 66 13.36 27.83 13.19
C LEU A 66 12.57 27.05 14.25
N ALA A 67 11.24 27.20 14.32
CA ALA A 67 10.37 26.36 15.15
C ALA A 67 10.13 24.97 14.53
N ILE A 68 10.25 24.87 13.20
CA ILE A 68 10.09 23.64 12.42
C ILE A 68 11.38 22.80 12.45
N ASP A 69 12.54 23.44 12.32
CA ASP A 69 13.88 22.85 12.43
C ASP A 69 14.20 22.42 13.88
N ARG A 70 13.47 22.94 14.87
CA ARG A 70 13.51 22.46 16.25
C ARG A 70 12.47 21.37 16.57
N GLY A 71 11.78 20.84 15.55
CA GLY A 71 11.12 19.53 15.61
C GLY A 71 9.60 19.52 15.54
N SER A 72 8.97 19.97 14.44
CA SER A 72 7.56 19.57 14.23
C SER A 72 6.97 19.64 12.81
N SER A 73 7.29 20.59 11.92
CA SER A 73 6.51 20.65 10.66
C SER A 73 6.94 19.67 9.57
N HIS A 74 8.19 19.20 9.56
CA HIS A 74 8.58 18.16 8.60
C HIS A 74 7.97 16.80 8.98
N GLU A 75 7.90 16.52 10.28
CA GLU A 75 7.28 15.30 10.82
C GLU A 75 5.76 15.32 10.68
N ILE A 76 5.09 16.45 10.94
CA ILE A 76 3.62 16.56 10.78
C ILE A 76 3.20 16.38 9.32
N ASN A 77 3.90 17.03 8.37
CA ASN A 77 3.59 16.88 6.95
C ASN A 77 3.87 15.45 6.47
N GLN A 78 4.95 14.83 6.95
CA GLN A 78 5.26 13.43 6.65
C GLN A 78 4.21 12.47 7.25
N THR A 79 3.75 12.73 8.47
CA THR A 79 2.72 11.92 9.14
C THR A 79 1.37 12.02 8.42
N ILE A 80 0.98 13.21 7.96
CA ILE A 80 -0.25 13.41 7.18
C ILE A 80 -0.16 12.72 5.82
N LEU A 81 1.01 12.76 5.17
CA LEU A 81 1.23 12.07 3.90
C LEU A 81 1.17 10.54 4.09
N LEU A 82 1.85 10.03 5.12
CA LEU A 82 1.86 8.61 5.48
C LEU A 82 0.46 8.11 5.86
N ASP A 83 -0.35 8.90 6.57
CA ASP A 83 -1.73 8.52 6.91
C ASP A 83 -2.62 8.39 5.65
N LYS A 84 -2.42 9.26 4.66
CA LYS A 84 -3.11 9.14 3.36
C LYS A 84 -2.67 7.89 2.59
N ASP A 85 -1.37 7.59 2.58
CA ASP A 85 -0.83 6.42 1.91
C ASP A 85 -1.31 5.13 2.59
N VAL A 86 -1.30 5.06 3.93
CA VAL A 86 -1.81 3.92 4.70
C VAL A 86 -3.29 3.69 4.44
N LYS A 87 -4.11 4.76 4.42
CA LYS A 87 -5.54 4.64 4.08
C LYS A 87 -5.76 4.15 2.66
N SER A 88 -4.93 4.57 1.72
CA SER A 88 -5.03 4.16 0.31
C SER A 88 -4.63 2.69 0.15
N LEU A 89 -3.51 2.28 0.75
CA LEU A 89 -3.05 0.90 0.79
C LEU A 89 -4.06 -0.03 1.49
N SER A 90 -4.68 0.42 2.57
CA SER A 90 -5.71 -0.34 3.28
C SER A 90 -6.93 -0.63 2.40
N LYS A 91 -7.38 0.36 1.61
CA LYS A 91 -8.46 0.18 0.63
C LYS A 91 -8.07 -0.79 -0.47
N GLU A 92 -6.87 -0.65 -1.02
CA GLU A 92 -6.37 -1.56 -2.06
C GLU A 92 -6.29 -3.00 -1.54
N ASN A 93 -5.74 -3.20 -0.34
CA ASN A 93 -5.65 -4.51 0.29
C ASN A 93 -7.04 -5.14 0.53
N MET A 94 -8.02 -4.34 0.96
CA MET A 94 -9.41 -4.81 1.08
C MET A 94 -10.00 -5.25 -0.27
N LEU A 95 -9.73 -4.53 -1.36
CA LEU A 95 -10.19 -4.90 -2.69
C LEU A 95 -9.51 -6.19 -3.18
N LEU A 96 -8.20 -6.32 -2.96
CA LEU A 96 -7.45 -7.53 -3.28
C LEU A 96 -7.97 -8.75 -2.53
N GLN A 97 -8.31 -8.61 -1.24
CA GLN A 97 -8.91 -9.69 -0.46
C GLN A 97 -10.27 -10.12 -1.01
N LYS A 98 -11.12 -9.16 -1.41
CA LYS A 98 -12.41 -9.48 -2.05
C LYS A 98 -12.23 -10.22 -3.37
N LEU A 99 -11.28 -9.78 -4.20
CA LEU A 99 -10.96 -10.44 -5.45
C LEU A 99 -10.48 -11.88 -5.24
N LEU A 100 -9.60 -12.10 -4.25
CA LEU A 100 -9.15 -13.44 -3.88
C LEU A 100 -10.32 -14.33 -3.46
N GLN A 101 -11.24 -13.82 -2.65
CA GLN A 101 -12.42 -14.55 -2.21
C GLN A 101 -13.33 -14.95 -3.39
N GLU A 102 -13.55 -14.05 -4.36
CA GLU A 102 -14.33 -14.36 -5.57
C GLU A 102 -13.65 -15.40 -6.47
N MET A 103 -12.32 -15.32 -6.59
CA MET A 103 -11.54 -16.32 -7.32
C MET A 103 -11.63 -17.69 -6.65
N GLU A 104 -11.47 -17.77 -5.34
CA GLU A 104 -11.60 -19.01 -4.57
C GLU A 104 -12.99 -19.63 -4.73
N TYR A 105 -14.04 -18.80 -4.67
CA TYR A 105 -15.42 -19.23 -4.90
C TYR A 105 -15.61 -19.82 -6.31
N THR A 106 -15.11 -19.12 -7.34
CA THR A 106 -15.21 -19.55 -8.73
C THR A 106 -14.47 -20.87 -8.97
N ILE A 107 -13.26 -20.99 -8.41
CA ILE A 107 -12.49 -22.24 -8.43
C ILE A 107 -13.28 -23.37 -7.75
N GLY A 108 -13.93 -23.07 -6.63
CA GLY A 108 -14.79 -24.03 -5.93
C GLY A 108 -15.94 -24.55 -6.81
N ILE A 109 -16.61 -23.67 -7.54
CA ILE A 109 -17.67 -24.07 -8.49
C ILE A 109 -17.09 -24.93 -9.62
N GLN A 110 -16.00 -24.47 -10.24
CA GLN A 110 -15.36 -25.18 -11.34
C GLN A 110 -14.96 -26.61 -10.94
N LYS A 111 -14.37 -26.78 -9.75
CA LYS A 111 -14.03 -28.10 -9.20
C LYS A 111 -15.25 -28.99 -9.05
N LYS A 112 -16.36 -28.48 -8.51
CA LYS A 112 -17.62 -29.24 -8.39
C LYS A 112 -18.16 -29.67 -9.75
N MET A 113 -18.08 -28.78 -10.74
CA MET A 113 -18.54 -29.08 -12.10
C MET A 113 -17.68 -30.18 -12.76
N ILE A 114 -16.36 -30.10 -12.60
CA ILE A 114 -15.43 -31.14 -13.07
C ILE A 114 -15.78 -32.48 -12.43
N CYS A 115 -15.91 -32.55 -11.09
CA CYS A 115 -16.27 -33.79 -10.41
C CYS A 115 -17.61 -34.37 -10.89
N SER A 116 -18.61 -33.53 -11.14
CA SER A 116 -19.91 -33.96 -11.66
C SER A 116 -19.79 -34.58 -13.06
N LEU A 117 -19.01 -33.93 -13.95
CA LEU A 117 -18.76 -34.44 -15.31
C LEU A 117 -17.95 -35.74 -15.28
N GLU A 118 -16.94 -35.84 -14.42
CA GLU A 118 -16.16 -37.06 -14.23
C GLU A 118 -17.04 -38.22 -13.77
N TYR A 119 -17.96 -37.97 -12.84
CA TYR A 119 -18.94 -38.97 -12.39
C TYR A 119 -19.84 -39.42 -13.55
N GLN A 120 -20.41 -38.49 -14.33
CA GLN A 120 -21.24 -38.83 -15.49
C GLN A 120 -20.46 -39.63 -16.56
N LEU A 121 -19.19 -39.31 -16.79
CA LEU A 121 -18.34 -40.06 -17.71
C LEU A 121 -18.08 -41.49 -17.22
N GLN A 122 -17.95 -41.69 -15.90
CA GLN A 122 -17.79 -43.03 -15.33
C GLN A 122 -19.07 -43.86 -15.45
N THR A 123 -20.24 -43.29 -15.14
CA THR A 123 -21.53 -43.99 -15.25
C THR A 123 -21.84 -44.38 -16.70
N ASN A 124 -21.59 -43.48 -17.65
CA ASN A 124 -21.83 -43.75 -19.08
C ASN A 124 -20.88 -44.83 -19.63
N LYS A 125 -19.65 -44.94 -19.10
CA LYS A 125 -18.72 -46.02 -19.47
C LYS A 125 -19.19 -47.38 -18.96
N THR A 126 -19.76 -47.43 -17.75
CA THR A 126 -20.28 -48.68 -17.18
C THR A 126 -21.55 -49.16 -17.90
N GLU A 127 -22.44 -48.24 -18.31
CA GLU A 127 -23.67 -48.60 -19.03
C GLU A 127 -23.39 -49.14 -20.44
N ASN A 128 -22.39 -48.59 -21.14
CA ASN A 128 -21.96 -49.10 -22.45
C ASN A 128 -21.30 -50.50 -22.38
N TYR A 129 -20.84 -50.96 -21.22
CA TYR A 129 -20.26 -52.29 -21.04
C TYR A 129 -21.32 -53.39 -20.78
N VAL A 130 -22.51 -53.01 -20.27
CA VAL A 130 -23.59 -53.98 -19.95
C VAL A 130 -24.49 -54.25 -21.18
N GLY A 131 -24.49 -53.37 -22.18
CA GLY A 131 -25.31 -53.48 -23.40
C GLY A 131 -24.76 -54.37 -24.52
N LYS A 132 -23.51 -54.85 -24.44
CA LYS A 132 -22.95 -55.85 -25.38
C LYS A 132 -23.13 -57.27 -24.83
N ARG A 133 -24.37 -57.72 -24.68
CA ARG A 133 -24.64 -59.17 -24.69
C ARG A 133 -24.78 -59.59 -26.15
N PHE A 134 -24.00 -60.61 -26.48
CA PHE A 134 -23.84 -61.23 -27.77
C PHE A 134 -25.17 -61.75 -28.30
N ASP A 135 -25.67 -61.14 -29.37
CA ASP A 135 -26.43 -61.85 -30.39
C ASP A 135 -25.56 -61.87 -31.65
N THR A 136 -24.72 -62.89 -31.74
CA THR A 136 -24.09 -63.30 -33.02
C THR A 136 -24.23 -64.81 -33.08
N ASP A 137 -25.38 -65.25 -33.58
CA ASP A 137 -25.48 -66.49 -34.35
C ASP A 137 -24.62 -66.30 -35.60
N GLU A 138 -23.35 -66.68 -35.53
CA GLU A 138 -22.52 -66.85 -36.71
C GLU A 138 -22.10 -68.32 -36.83
N THR A 139 -22.63 -68.91 -37.89
CA THR A 139 -22.28 -70.21 -38.45
C THR A 139 -20.78 -70.28 -38.80
N PRO A 140 -20.15 -71.46 -38.68
CA PRO A 140 -18.73 -71.60 -39.01
C PRO A 140 -18.58 -71.75 -40.53
N VAL A 141 -17.96 -70.77 -41.18
CA VAL A 141 -17.42 -70.95 -42.54
C VAL A 141 -15.92 -70.68 -42.51
N ALA A 142 -15.16 -71.71 -42.82
CA ALA A 142 -13.73 -71.66 -43.06
C ALA A 142 -13.44 -70.95 -44.39
N ASP A 143 -12.45 -70.06 -44.43
CA ASP A 143 -11.24 -70.25 -45.26
C ASP A 143 -10.21 -69.10 -45.11
N LYS A 144 -8.95 -69.53 -44.95
CA LYS A 144 -7.68 -69.08 -45.56
C LYS A 144 -7.19 -67.62 -45.58
N ASP A 145 -5.96 -67.51 -45.07
CA ASP A 145 -4.77 -66.82 -45.61
C ASP A 145 -4.86 -65.34 -46.04
N LYS A 146 -4.07 -64.48 -45.35
CA LYS A 146 -2.84 -63.85 -45.91
C LYS A 146 -2.18 -62.82 -44.95
N ASN A 147 -0.91 -63.08 -44.66
CA ASN A 147 0.28 -62.18 -44.60
C ASN A 147 0.24 -60.77 -43.94
N ILE A 148 0.94 -60.63 -42.78
CA ILE A 148 2.17 -59.83 -42.45
C ILE A 148 2.17 -58.28 -42.76
N PRO A 149 2.87 -57.33 -42.04
CA PRO A 149 3.88 -57.42 -40.96
C PRO A 149 3.73 -56.50 -39.71
N THR A 150 4.59 -56.83 -38.75
CA THR A 150 5.11 -56.16 -37.55
C THR A 150 5.50 -54.67 -37.66
N ALA A 151 5.20 -53.87 -36.62
CA ALA A 151 6.02 -52.72 -36.18
C ALA A 151 5.73 -52.33 -34.70
N ASP A 152 6.81 -52.36 -33.91
CA ASP A 152 7.22 -51.86 -32.59
C ASP A 152 6.26 -51.33 -31.48
N PRO A 153 6.60 -51.61 -30.19
CA PRO A 153 5.84 -51.13 -29.04
C PRO A 153 6.20 -49.69 -28.65
N VAL A 154 5.20 -48.81 -28.61
CA VAL A 154 5.34 -47.47 -28.02
C VAL A 154 5.43 -47.60 -26.49
N ASN A 155 6.61 -47.20 -26.02
CA ASN A 155 7.05 -46.95 -24.66
C ASN A 155 5.97 -46.33 -23.74
N LYS A 156 5.48 -47.11 -22.76
CA LYS A 156 4.67 -46.60 -21.66
C LYS A 156 5.59 -46.04 -20.57
N GLN A 157 5.70 -44.72 -20.48
CA GLN A 157 6.22 -44.09 -19.26
C GLN A 157 5.17 -44.18 -18.14
N PRO A 158 5.56 -44.51 -16.90
CA PRO A 158 4.67 -44.45 -15.75
C PRO A 158 4.52 -42.98 -15.32
N VAL A 159 3.28 -42.47 -15.36
CA VAL A 159 2.92 -41.20 -14.70
C VAL A 159 3.08 -41.43 -13.20
N ARG A 160 4.14 -40.85 -12.64
CA ARG A 160 4.40 -40.88 -11.20
C ARG A 160 3.32 -40.11 -10.46
N ASP A 161 2.73 -40.77 -9.47
CA ASP A 161 2.02 -40.17 -8.35
C ASP A 161 2.85 -39.04 -7.74
N VAL A 162 2.34 -37.80 -7.84
CA VAL A 162 2.77 -36.68 -6.99
C VAL A 162 1.55 -36.18 -6.24
N HIS A 163 1.12 -36.97 -5.27
CA HIS A 163 0.29 -36.52 -4.17
C HIS A 163 0.89 -37.08 -2.89
N LYS A 164 1.68 -36.26 -2.20
CA LYS A 164 1.73 -36.15 -0.72
C LYS A 164 2.90 -35.24 -0.27
N GLN A 165 2.60 -34.45 0.77
CA GLN A 165 3.49 -33.62 1.59
C GLN A 165 3.85 -32.26 0.93
N TYR A 166 3.55 -31.08 1.49
CA TYR A 166 3.46 -30.67 2.89
C TYR A 166 2.45 -29.51 3.06
N PHE A 167 1.42 -29.72 3.87
CA PHE A 167 0.74 -28.63 4.59
C PHE A 167 1.27 -28.67 6.03
N THR A 168 2.18 -27.76 6.37
CA THR A 168 2.45 -27.44 7.77
C THR A 168 1.54 -26.29 8.19
N LYS A 169 0.58 -26.61 9.06
CA LYS A 169 -0.24 -25.65 9.80
C LYS A 169 0.67 -24.67 10.56
N ALA A 170 0.61 -23.39 10.24
CA ALA A 170 0.97 -22.33 11.17
C ALA A 170 -0.31 -21.91 11.89
N GLU A 171 -0.51 -22.41 13.10
CA GLU A 171 -1.56 -21.95 14.00
C GLU A 171 -1.17 -20.56 14.53
N MET A 172 -1.68 -19.50 13.93
CA MET A 172 -1.65 -18.16 14.53
C MET A 172 -2.84 -18.04 15.49
N ASN A 173 -2.57 -18.28 16.77
CA ASN A 173 -3.48 -17.93 17.86
C ASN A 173 -3.54 -16.41 18.02
N VAL A 174 -4.48 -15.76 17.33
CA VAL A 174 -4.88 -14.38 17.65
C VAL A 174 -6.01 -14.45 18.67
N LYS A 175 -5.67 -14.24 19.95
CA LYS A 175 -6.67 -13.96 20.98
C LYS A 175 -7.20 -12.54 20.78
N VAL A 176 -8.37 -12.43 20.15
CA VAL A 176 -9.15 -11.19 20.15
C VAL A 176 -9.87 -11.07 21.50
N ASN A 177 -9.51 -10.07 22.29
CA ASN A 177 -10.22 -9.72 23.52
C ASN A 177 -11.48 -8.90 23.17
N PRO A 178 -12.70 -9.32 23.56
CA PRO A 178 -13.93 -8.66 23.11
C PRO A 178 -14.36 -7.47 23.98
N ASN A 179 -13.57 -7.03 24.98
CA ASN A 179 -13.92 -5.87 25.81
C ASN A 179 -12.80 -4.82 25.83
N GLY A 180 -13.14 -3.61 25.41
CA GLY A 180 -12.20 -2.50 25.22
C GLY A 180 -11.62 -1.89 26.49
N ARG A 181 -10.38 -1.41 26.35
CA ARG A 181 -9.72 -0.24 26.95
C ARG A 181 -8.22 -0.50 26.88
N GLU A 182 -7.49 0.32 26.12
CA GLU A 182 -6.03 0.34 26.18
C GLU A 182 -5.60 1.57 26.99
N ASP A 183 -5.08 1.32 28.20
CA ASP A 183 -4.21 2.25 28.91
C ASP A 183 -2.77 2.06 28.39
N PRO A 184 -2.01 3.14 28.12
CA PRO A 184 -0.66 3.02 27.58
C PRO A 184 0.35 2.88 28.72
N LYS A 185 0.81 1.65 29.01
CA LYS A 185 2.04 1.44 29.80
C LYS A 185 2.91 0.31 29.25
N THR A 186 4.03 0.75 28.70
CA THR A 186 5.37 0.19 28.95
C THR A 186 5.64 -1.22 28.41
N ILE A 187 6.25 -1.30 27.23
CA ILE A 187 7.05 -2.46 26.82
C ILE A 187 8.52 -2.02 26.75
N VAL A 188 9.29 -2.47 27.74
CA VAL A 188 10.75 -2.48 27.75
C VAL A 188 11.19 -3.71 26.97
N HIS A 189 11.82 -3.53 25.81
CA HIS A 189 12.67 -4.56 25.22
C HIS A 189 14.13 -4.13 25.36
N ARG A 190 14.80 -4.68 26.37
CA ARG A 190 16.26 -4.67 26.51
C ARG A 190 16.75 -6.08 26.18
N SER A 191 17.06 -6.34 24.91
CA SER A 191 17.84 -7.51 24.51
C SER A 191 19.32 -7.17 24.68
N GLY A 192 19.97 -7.89 25.58
CA GLY A 192 21.41 -7.85 25.75
C GLY A 192 22.12 -8.55 24.61
N PHE A 193 23.18 -7.92 24.11
CA PHE A 193 24.32 -8.62 23.52
C PHE A 193 25.59 -8.00 24.10
N SER A 194 26.42 -8.88 24.65
CA SER A 194 27.68 -8.58 25.32
C SER A 194 28.87 -8.96 24.43
N ALA A 195 29.95 -8.21 24.63
CA ALA A 195 31.34 -8.42 24.22
C ALA A 195 31.73 -8.11 22.76
N ARG A 196 32.60 -7.11 22.56
CA ARG A 196 34.06 -7.21 22.77
C ARG A 196 34.76 -5.84 22.79
N HIS A 197 35.77 -5.77 23.64
CA HIS A 197 36.77 -4.71 23.77
C HIS A 197 37.55 -4.45 22.47
N SER A 198 37.91 -3.18 22.24
CA SER A 198 39.32 -2.81 22.07
C SER A 198 39.52 -1.34 22.48
N HIS A 199 40.52 -1.13 23.33
CA HIS A 199 41.04 0.14 23.76
C HIS A 199 41.76 0.85 22.60
N ASN A 200 41.60 2.17 22.52
CA ASN A 200 42.75 3.08 22.48
C ASN A 200 42.32 4.51 22.87
N SER A 201 42.65 4.87 24.12
CA SER A 201 43.46 6.05 24.51
C SER A 201 44.18 6.75 23.34
N HIS A 202 44.43 8.06 23.27
CA HIS A 202 44.27 9.26 24.12
C HIS A 202 45.00 10.38 23.31
N VAL A 203 44.75 11.67 23.61
CA VAL A 203 45.64 12.83 23.28
C VAL A 203 45.56 13.28 21.79
N LEU A 204 45.28 14.53 21.40
CA LEU A 204 45.35 15.88 21.99
C LEU A 204 44.25 16.73 21.33
#